data_AF-A0A2T1CY11-F1
#
_entry.id   AF-A0A2T1CY11-F1
#
_cell.length_a   1.000
_cell.length_b   1.000
_cell.length_c   1.000
_cell.angle_alpha   90.00
_cell.angle_beta   90.00
_cell.angle_gamma   90.00
#
_symmetry.space_group_name_H-M   'P 1'
#
loop_
_entity.id
_entity.type
_entity.pdbx_description
1 polymer ?
#
loop_
_entity_poly.entity_id
_entity_poly.type
_entity_poly.pdbx_seq_one_letter_code
_entity_poly.pdbx_strand_id
1 'polypeptide(L)'
;GQTLLIDGAHNPAGAEMLRQYVDHSDRFSHPICWVMGLLKTKEHQDIFTALLRPGDSLVLVPVPDHLSADLQVLADTATTVCPRLEEHYLEPDVIAGLKTATAVQARQNSTIVLCGSLYLIGDFFKRVQESEELT
;
A
#
# COMPACT_ATOMS: atom_id res chain seq x y z
N GLY A 1 -3.45 17.19 10.94
CA GLY A 1 -4.04 16.10 10.14
C GLY A 1 -2.94 15.31 9.49
N GLN A 2 -3.12 14.00 9.33
CA GLN A 2 -2.17 13.12 8.66
C GLN A 2 -2.52 13.04 7.17
N THR A 3 -1.54 13.13 6.28
CA THR A 3 -1.79 13.01 4.84
C THR A 3 -1.76 11.55 4.43
N LEU A 4 -2.90 11.04 3.95
CA LEU A 4 -3.05 9.74 3.31
C LEU A 4 -3.30 9.97 1.81
N LEU A 5 -2.43 9.45 0.95
CA LEU A 5 -2.68 9.38 -0.48
C LEU A 5 -3.44 8.09 -0.80
N ILE A 6 -4.48 8.18 -1.62
CA ILE A 6 -5.28 7.02 -2.05
C ILE A 6 -5.25 6.97 -3.57
N ASP A 7 -4.89 5.83 -4.14
CA ASP A 7 -4.79 5.65 -5.59
C ASP A 7 -5.22 4.23 -6.03
N GLY A 8 -5.93 4.15 -7.15
CA GLY A 8 -6.46 2.90 -7.69
C GLY A 8 -5.47 2.02 -8.44
N ALA A 9 -4.17 2.36 -8.49
CA ALA A 9 -3.14 1.61 -9.19
C ALA A 9 -3.11 0.14 -8.75
N HIS A 10 -3.27 -0.76 -9.71
CA HIS A 10 -3.37 -2.22 -9.48
C HIS A 10 -2.81 -3.03 -10.66
N ASN A 11 -2.10 -2.37 -11.57
CA ASN A 11 -1.42 -2.92 -12.74
C ASN A 11 -0.09 -2.18 -12.94
N PRO A 12 0.84 -2.70 -13.77
CA PRO A 12 2.17 -2.11 -13.91
C PRO A 12 2.16 -0.64 -14.40
N ALA A 13 1.36 -0.31 -15.41
CA ALA A 13 1.30 1.05 -15.94
C ALA A 13 0.79 2.07 -14.90
N GLY A 14 -0.23 1.71 -14.12
CA GLY A 14 -0.72 2.55 -13.03
C GLY A 14 0.28 2.68 -11.88
N ALA A 15 0.98 1.59 -11.57
CA ALA A 15 2.04 1.54 -10.57
C ALA A 15 3.21 2.48 -10.95
N GLU A 16 3.61 2.51 -12.22
CA GLU A 16 4.61 3.44 -12.75
C GLU A 16 4.16 4.91 -12.60
N MET A 17 2.94 5.23 -13.01
CA MET A 17 2.40 6.59 -12.89
C MET A 17 2.29 7.05 -11.44
N LEU A 18 1.83 6.17 -10.54
CA LEU A 18 1.74 6.45 -9.12
C LEU A 18 3.13 6.74 -8.55
N ARG A 19 4.13 5.90 -8.86
CA ARG A 19 5.51 6.12 -8.41
C ARG A 19 6.09 7.43 -8.92
N GLN A 20 5.90 7.73 -10.20
CA GLN A 20 6.33 8.99 -10.79
C GLN A 20 5.68 10.18 -10.09
N TYR A 21 4.38 10.10 -9.81
CA TYR A 21 3.65 11.15 -9.12
C TYR A 21 4.21 11.42 -7.71
N VAL A 22 4.46 10.37 -6.91
CA VAL A 22 5.00 10.55 -5.56
C VAL A 22 6.49 10.93 -5.54
N ASP A 23 7.25 10.61 -6.59
CA ASP A 23 8.67 11.01 -6.72
C ASP A 23 8.86 12.49 -7.08
N HIS A 24 7.96 13.05 -7.88
CA HIS A 24 8.12 14.41 -8.42
C HIS A 24 7.37 15.49 -7.62
N SER A 25 6.56 15.11 -6.64
CA SER A 25 5.82 16.07 -5.84
C SER A 25 6.57 16.41 -4.54
N ASP A 26 6.82 17.69 -4.34
CA ASP A 26 7.36 18.28 -3.11
C ASP A 26 6.39 18.18 -1.91
N ARG A 27 5.16 17.72 -2.14
CA ARG A 27 4.12 17.53 -1.13
C ARG A 27 4.33 16.26 -0.31
N PHE A 28 5.14 15.33 -0.77
CA PHE A 28 5.34 14.03 -0.14
C PHE A 28 6.75 13.92 0.43
N SER A 29 6.84 13.36 1.64
CA SER A 29 8.10 12.94 2.23
C SER A 29 8.49 11.56 1.73
N HIS A 30 9.79 11.31 1.64
CA HIS A 30 10.38 10.00 1.36
C HIS A 30 11.13 9.46 2.58
N PRO A 31 11.15 8.14 2.81
CA PRO A 31 10.64 7.07 1.93
C PRO A 31 9.10 6.96 1.92
N ILE A 32 8.55 6.08 1.07
CA ILE A 32 7.10 5.83 1.03
C ILE A 32 6.75 4.58 1.84
N CYS A 33 5.65 4.64 2.58
CA CYS A 33 5.01 3.50 3.23
C CYS A 33 3.75 3.11 2.45
N TRP A 34 3.82 1.99 1.72
CA TRP A 34 2.77 1.49 0.87
C TRP A 34 1.82 0.58 1.65
N VAL A 35 0.56 0.95 1.83
CA VAL A 35 -0.49 0.05 2.28
C VAL A 35 -1.17 -0.53 1.05
N MET A 36 -1.05 -1.83 0.83
CA MET A 36 -1.41 -2.44 -0.45
C MET A 36 -2.11 -3.79 -0.31
N GLY A 37 -3.19 -3.97 -1.07
CA GLY A 37 -3.79 -5.27 -1.32
C GLY A 37 -3.94 -5.50 -2.81
N LEU A 38 -3.52 -6.66 -3.31
CA LEU A 38 -3.55 -7.03 -4.72
C LEU A 38 -4.42 -8.28 -4.93
N LEU A 39 -5.13 -8.33 -6.06
CA LEU A 39 -5.83 -9.55 -6.47
C LEU A 39 -4.84 -10.60 -7.00
N LYS A 40 -5.14 -11.88 -6.82
CA LYS A 40 -4.32 -13.03 -7.25
C LYS A 40 -4.00 -13.03 -8.75
N THR A 41 -4.86 -12.44 -9.57
CA THR A 41 -4.76 -12.43 -11.03
C THR A 41 -3.84 -11.33 -11.59
N LYS A 42 -3.25 -10.48 -10.73
CA LYS A 42 -2.44 -9.34 -11.15
C LYS A 42 -0.95 -9.70 -11.30
N GLU A 43 -0.25 -8.88 -12.07
CA GLU A 43 1.18 -8.98 -12.36
C GLU A 43 2.01 -8.45 -11.18
N HIS A 44 2.02 -9.18 -10.04
CA HIS A 44 2.58 -8.71 -8.76
C HIS A 44 4.04 -8.25 -8.87
N GLN A 45 4.88 -9.05 -9.53
CA GLN A 45 6.30 -8.73 -9.69
C GLN A 45 6.51 -7.42 -10.46
N ASP A 46 5.75 -7.21 -11.53
CA ASP A 46 5.87 -6.00 -12.38
C ASP A 46 5.34 -4.76 -11.64
N ILE A 47 4.23 -4.91 -10.90
CA ILE A 47 3.68 -3.86 -10.03
C ILE A 47 4.71 -3.45 -8.97
N PHE A 48 5.33 -4.41 -8.28
CA PHE A 48 6.35 -4.11 -7.28
C PHE A 48 7.62 -3.53 -7.90
N THR A 49 8.01 -3.98 -9.10
CA THR A 49 9.18 -3.44 -9.81
C THR A 49 8.96 -1.97 -10.17
N ALA A 50 7.76 -1.62 -10.60
CA ALA A 50 7.38 -0.25 -10.90
C ALA A 50 7.41 0.64 -9.64
N LEU A 51 6.85 0.17 -8.52
CA LEU A 51 6.60 0.98 -7.32
C LEU A 51 7.75 1.03 -6.32
N LEU A 52 8.32 -0.11 -5.94
CA LEU A 52 9.17 -0.19 -4.76
C LEU A 52 10.53 0.45 -5.02
N ARG A 53 11.01 1.22 -4.04
CA ARG A 53 12.36 1.80 -4.03
C ARG A 53 13.09 1.38 -2.75
N PRO A 54 14.44 1.39 -2.74
CA PRO A 54 15.20 1.19 -1.51
C PRO A 54 14.76 2.16 -0.42
N GLY A 55 14.58 1.65 0.81
CA GLY A 55 14.11 2.43 1.96
C GLY A 55 12.59 2.56 2.08
N ASP A 56 11.80 2.20 1.05
CA ASP A 56 10.34 2.13 1.18
C ASP A 56 9.95 1.04 2.19
N SER A 57 8.76 1.18 2.77
CA SER A 57 8.11 0.14 3.58
C SER A 57 6.82 -0.34 2.92
N LEU A 58 6.46 -1.60 3.17
CA LEU A 58 5.29 -2.23 2.56
C LEU A 58 4.40 -2.91 3.61
N VAL A 59 3.16 -2.46 3.73
CA VAL A 59 2.13 -3.07 4.56
C VAL A 59 1.13 -3.78 3.65
N LEU A 60 1.17 -5.10 3.65
CA LEU A 60 0.31 -5.95 2.84
C LEU A 60 -0.96 -6.30 3.61
N VAL A 61 -2.12 -6.13 2.96
CA VAL A 61 -3.44 -6.44 3.50
C VAL A 61 -4.25 -7.25 2.50
N PRO A 62 -5.17 -8.13 2.95
CA PRO A 62 -6.02 -8.87 2.03
C PRO A 62 -7.03 -7.92 1.35
N VAL A 63 -7.39 -8.23 0.10
CA VAL A 63 -8.55 -7.59 -0.55
C VAL A 63 -9.83 -8.30 -0.11
N PRO A 64 -10.72 -7.66 0.68
CA PRO A 64 -11.87 -8.32 1.27
C PRO A 64 -12.87 -8.78 0.21
N ASP A 65 -13.51 -9.92 0.43
CA ASP A 65 -14.55 -10.53 -0.44
C ASP A 65 -14.13 -10.82 -1.89
N HIS A 66 -12.84 -10.79 -2.19
CA HIS A 66 -12.30 -11.01 -3.54
C HIS A 66 -11.18 -12.04 -3.51
N LEU A 67 -10.75 -12.47 -4.70
CA LEU A 67 -9.59 -13.36 -4.87
C LEU A 67 -8.29 -12.60 -4.55
N SER A 68 -8.05 -12.32 -3.28
CA SER A 68 -6.82 -11.72 -2.79
C SER A 68 -5.63 -12.62 -3.10
N ALA A 69 -4.50 -12.00 -3.44
CA ALA A 69 -3.23 -12.69 -3.45
C ALA A 69 -2.84 -13.12 -2.03
N ASP A 70 -2.05 -14.19 -1.95
CA ASP A 70 -1.48 -14.64 -0.68
C ASP A 70 -0.43 -13.63 -0.21
N LEU A 71 -0.56 -13.17 1.04
CA LEU A 71 0.27 -12.08 1.54
C LEU A 71 1.74 -12.48 1.72
N GLN A 72 2.00 -13.75 2.04
CA GLN A 72 3.38 -14.23 2.18
C GLN A 72 4.04 -14.31 0.80
N VAL A 73 3.31 -14.81 -0.22
CA VAL A 73 3.80 -14.82 -1.61
C VAL A 73 4.10 -13.40 -2.09
N LEU A 74 3.25 -12.42 -1.76
CA LEU A 74 3.50 -11.01 -2.08
C LEU A 74 4.75 -10.48 -1.37
N ALA A 75 4.93 -10.77 -0.08
CA ALA A 75 6.11 -10.34 0.67
C ALA A 75 7.41 -10.93 0.13
N ASP A 76 7.40 -12.22 -0.22
CA ASP A 76 8.55 -12.90 -0.83
C ASP A 76 8.89 -12.29 -2.19
N THR A 77 7.86 -11.98 -2.99
CA THR A 77 8.01 -11.30 -4.29
C THR A 77 8.58 -9.89 -4.10
N ALA A 78 8.05 -9.11 -3.16
CA ALA A 78 8.52 -7.76 -2.86
C ALA A 78 10.00 -7.76 -2.40
N THR A 79 10.38 -8.72 -1.55
CA THR A 79 11.77 -8.89 -1.08
C THR A 79 12.70 -9.26 -2.23
N THR A 80 12.24 -10.10 -3.16
CA THR A 80 13.01 -10.48 -4.36
C THR A 80 13.22 -9.29 -5.29
N VAL A 81 12.17 -8.50 -5.53
CA VAL A 81 12.19 -7.34 -6.43
C VAL A 81 12.98 -6.18 -5.84
N CYS A 82 12.83 -5.90 -4.54
CA CYS A 82 13.53 -4.82 -3.84
C CYS A 82 14.21 -5.36 -2.56
N PRO A 83 15.42 -5.93 -2.67
CA PRO A 83 16.15 -6.45 -1.50
C PRO A 83 16.53 -5.41 -0.45
N ARG A 84 16.38 -4.11 -0.76
CA ARG A 84 16.62 -2.98 0.14
C ARG A 84 15.31 -2.31 0.57
N LEU A 85 14.19 -3.02 0.51
CA LEU A 85 12.97 -2.61 1.20
C LEU A 85 13.24 -2.58 2.70
N GLU A 86 12.85 -1.51 3.38
CA GLU A 86 13.20 -1.27 4.78
C GLU A 86 12.48 -2.27 5.69
N GLU A 87 11.16 -2.32 5.59
CA GLU A 87 10.28 -3.18 6.39
C GLU A 87 9.12 -3.68 5.53
N HIS A 88 8.65 -4.90 5.79
CA HIS A 88 7.34 -5.35 5.31
C HIS A 88 6.51 -5.96 6.44
N TYR A 89 5.19 -5.76 6.36
CA TYR A 89 4.22 -6.21 7.36
C TYR A 89 3.05 -6.90 6.67
N LEU A 90 2.50 -7.92 7.33
CA LEU A 90 1.27 -8.59 6.89
C LEU A 90 0.19 -8.28 7.93
N GLU A 91 -0.86 -7.60 7.52
CA GLU A 91 -1.92 -7.15 8.42
C GLU A 91 -3.27 -7.74 7.99
N PRO A 92 -4.17 -8.02 8.95
CA PRO A 92 -5.40 -8.77 8.67
C PRO A 92 -6.43 -7.96 7.87
N ASP A 93 -6.35 -6.62 7.90
CA ASP A 93 -7.22 -5.74 7.13
C ASP A 93 -6.61 -4.34 6.94
N VAL A 94 -7.29 -3.50 6.15
CA VAL A 94 -6.86 -2.14 5.84
C VAL A 94 -6.75 -1.22 7.06
N ILE A 95 -7.55 -1.45 8.10
CA ILE A 95 -7.55 -0.61 9.31
C ILE A 95 -6.32 -0.93 10.17
N ALA A 96 -6.04 -2.21 10.37
CA ALA A 96 -4.79 -2.66 10.99
C ALA A 96 -3.57 -2.20 10.16
N GLY A 97 -3.65 -2.33 8.83
CA GLY A 97 -2.61 -1.86 7.91
C GLY A 97 -2.28 -0.38 8.05
N LEU A 98 -3.31 0.47 8.11
CA LEU A 98 -3.14 1.92 8.29
C LEU A 98 -2.60 2.29 9.68
N LYS A 99 -2.94 1.53 10.74
CA LYS A 99 -2.34 1.71 12.07
C LYS A 99 -0.84 1.40 12.05
N THR A 100 -0.45 0.29 11.41
CA THR A 100 0.96 -0.08 11.24
C THR A 100 1.70 0.96 10.40
N ALA A 101 1.12 1.40 9.28
CA ALA A 101 1.70 2.45 8.44
C ALA A 101 1.86 3.79 9.19
N THR A 102 0.94 4.12 10.09
CA THR A 102 1.04 5.31 10.96
C THR A 102 2.22 5.20 11.93
N ALA A 103 2.44 4.01 12.51
CA ALA A 103 3.59 3.76 13.36
C ALA A 103 4.92 3.81 12.58
N VAL A 104 4.94 3.37 11.32
CA VAL A 104 6.09 3.53 10.41
C VAL A 104 6.35 5.01 10.12
N GLN A 105 5.31 5.75 9.72
CA GLN A 105 5.45 7.18 9.43
C GLN A 105 5.98 7.97 10.64
N ALA A 106 5.52 7.68 11.85
CA ALA A 106 6.01 8.36 13.05
C ALA A 106 7.54 8.17 13.27
N ARG A 107 8.11 7.06 12.78
CA ARG A 107 9.54 6.74 12.91
C ARG A 107 10.37 7.27 11.73
N GLN A 108 9.84 7.17 10.52
CA GLN A 108 10.60 7.44 9.28
C GLN A 108 10.22 8.76 8.59
N ASN A 109 9.21 9.48 9.10
CA ASN A 109 8.60 10.64 8.44
C ASN A 109 8.13 10.32 7.00
N SER A 110 7.70 9.07 6.75
CA SER A 110 7.32 8.57 5.43
C SER A 110 5.93 9.04 4.98
N THR A 111 5.69 9.17 3.68
CA THR A 111 4.32 9.35 3.16
C THR A 111 3.57 8.02 3.17
N ILE A 112 2.30 7.99 3.62
CA ILE A 112 1.46 6.79 3.56
C ILE A 112 0.63 6.81 2.26
N VAL A 113 0.67 5.72 1.51
CA VAL A 113 -0.11 5.54 0.28
C VAL A 113 -0.94 4.27 0.36
N LEU A 114 -2.27 4.38 0.23
CA LEU A 114 -3.19 3.24 0.10
C LEU A 114 -3.49 2.97 -1.37
N CYS A 115 -3.13 1.78 -1.86
CA CYS A 115 -3.33 1.40 -3.27
C CYS A 115 -3.45 -0.13 -3.49
N GLY A 116 -3.38 -0.57 -4.74
CA GLY A 116 -3.37 -1.98 -5.14
C GLY A 116 -4.73 -2.54 -5.57
N SER A 117 -5.84 -1.94 -5.12
CA SER A 117 -7.17 -2.41 -5.47
C SER A 117 -8.25 -1.36 -5.22
N LEU A 118 -9.08 -1.11 -6.23
CA LEU A 118 -10.30 -0.30 -6.06
C LEU A 118 -11.29 -0.95 -5.08
N TYR A 119 -11.30 -2.27 -4.95
CA TYR A 119 -12.14 -2.97 -3.97
C TYR A 119 -11.66 -2.74 -2.54
N LEU A 120 -10.34 -2.73 -2.31
CA LEU A 120 -9.75 -2.39 -1.02
C LEU A 120 -10.09 -0.95 -0.61
N ILE A 121 -9.96 -0.02 -1.56
CA ILE A 121 -10.31 1.39 -1.34
C ILE A 121 -11.81 1.55 -1.05
N GLY A 122 -12.66 0.82 -1.77
CA GLY A 122 -14.10 0.81 -1.52
C GLY A 122 -14.46 0.29 -0.13
N ASP A 123 -13.82 -0.79 0.32
CA ASP A 123 -13.99 -1.31 1.69
C ASP A 123 -13.50 -0.32 2.75
N PHE A 124 -12.34 0.32 2.55
CA PHE A 124 -11.84 1.36 3.43
C PHE A 124 -12.85 2.49 3.63
N PHE A 125 -13.40 3.05 2.55
CA PHE A 125 -14.37 4.14 2.65
C PHE A 125 -15.68 3.71 3.34
N LYS A 126 -16.17 2.49 3.08
CA LYS A 126 -17.34 1.95 3.78
C LYS A 126 -17.11 1.91 5.30
N ARG A 127 -15.97 1.36 5.75
CA ARG A 127 -15.64 1.27 7.18
C ARG A 127 -15.49 2.64 7.84
N VAL A 128 -14.94 3.62 7.13
CA VAL A 128 -14.83 5.00 7.64
C VAL A 128 -16.23 5.61 7.81
N GLN A 129 -17.12 5.45 6.85
CA GLN A 129 -18.51 5.94 6.93
C GLN A 129 -19.28 5.31 8.09
N GLU A 130 -19.20 3.98 8.24
CA GLU A 130 -19.85 3.25 9.33
C GLU A 130 -19.34 3.71 10.71
N SER A 131 -18.04 3.99 10.83
CA SER A 131 -17.46 4.52 12.08
C SER A 131 -17.96 5.92 12.40
N GLU A 132 -18.21 6.77 11.41
CA GLU A 132 -18.75 8.13 11.62
C GLU A 132 -20.24 8.09 12.01
N GLU A 133 -21.01 7.11 11.52
CA GLU A 133 -22.43 6.95 11.88
C GLU A 133 -22.64 6.39 13.32
N LEU A 134 -21.62 5.76 13.89
CA LEU A 134 -21.62 5.17 15.24
C LEU A 134 -21.11 6.13 16.34
N THR A 135 -20.68 7.35 15.99
CA THR A 135 -20.09 8.34 16.92
C THR A 135 -20.97 9.58 17.06
#